data_AF-A0A7R9EX41-F1
#
_entry.id   AF-A0A7R9EX41-F1
#
_cell.length_a   1.000
_cell.length_b   1.000
_cell.length_c   1.000
_cell.angle_alpha   90.00
_cell.angle_beta   90.00
_cell.angle_gamma   90.00
#
_symmetry.space_group_name_H-M   'P 1'
#
loop_
_entity.id
_entity.type
_entity.pdbx_description
1 polymer ?
#
loop_
_entity_poly.entity_id
_entity_poly.type
_entity_poly.pdbx_seq_one_letter_code
_entity_poly.pdbx_strand_id
1 'polypeptide(L)'
;MHQNGDQNVCEYDQMVPSGMPNSDWLLGNTPLFLTPPAFSRMDTMQSYLYRKEASDEYDTAPHNIIGRTRRRRSGHAVFVSFEVPDTPRAPREIALQLLSLKFLSEKHLEKIHKLFEERPVWSKNALRYLTRFTNDQLKYLLPAVAYYFVTGPWRVMWVRFGYDPRTQPEARMYQTLDYRLRAKGGLRTKVKAKRSYCDYLLPYKSTPSCKPKMAVIGTGEDVPEFPDSGDDKGHLEQNMYIFRPGMMPPSRQMFYQYCDVLVPEIQDMLEKLPEPQSQCHEKLGWMPPRFDDRCREILNAEILKSFHTELSGGTISTEMMVADDSP
;
A
#
# COMPACT_ATOMS: atom_id res chain seq x y z
N MET A 1 -2.43 33.10 -6.62
CA MET A 1 -2.45 33.09 -8.10
C MET A 1 -3.24 31.87 -8.55
N HIS A 2 -4.56 32.02 -8.68
CA HIS A 2 -5.40 31.07 -9.39
C HIS A 2 -5.40 31.48 -10.87
N GLN A 3 -5.03 30.59 -11.78
CA GLN A 3 -5.11 30.84 -13.22
C GLN A 3 -6.49 30.48 -13.73
N ASN A 4 -7.33 31.50 -13.89
CA ASN A 4 -8.42 31.49 -14.87
C ASN A 4 -8.23 32.75 -15.72
N GLY A 5 -7.77 32.58 -16.96
CA GLY A 5 -7.81 33.61 -18.00
C GLY A 5 -7.01 34.90 -17.73
N ASP A 6 -5.75 34.92 -18.17
CA ASP A 6 -4.97 36.05 -18.72
C ASP A 6 -4.93 37.43 -18.02
N GLN A 7 -5.37 37.59 -16.78
CA GLN A 7 -5.06 38.78 -15.97
C GLN A 7 -4.63 38.37 -14.55
N ASN A 8 -3.42 38.78 -14.16
CA ASN A 8 -2.94 38.63 -12.79
C ASN A 8 -3.70 39.60 -11.87
N VAL A 9 -4.86 39.18 -11.36
CA VAL A 9 -5.63 39.96 -10.38
C VAL A 9 -5.04 39.72 -8.98
N CYS A 10 -4.65 40.80 -8.30
CA CYS A 10 -4.20 40.75 -6.91
C CYS A 10 -5.41 40.64 -5.98
N GLU A 11 -5.78 39.42 -5.59
CA GLU A 11 -6.89 39.17 -4.65
C GLU A 11 -6.47 39.30 -3.17
N TYR A 12 -5.37 39.99 -2.88
CA TYR A 12 -4.87 40.12 -1.51
C TYR A 12 -5.89 40.82 -0.61
N ASP A 13 -6.55 41.86 -1.13
CA ASP A 13 -7.57 42.61 -0.39
C ASP A 13 -8.84 41.79 -0.08
N GLN A 14 -9.07 40.68 -0.78
CA GLN A 14 -10.17 39.75 -0.49
C GLN A 14 -9.80 38.74 0.61
N MET A 15 -8.51 38.50 0.82
CA MET A 15 -8.00 37.58 1.84
C MET A 15 -7.69 38.27 3.17
N VAL A 16 -7.49 39.59 3.17
CA VAL A 16 -7.36 40.37 4.39
C VAL A 16 -8.76 40.52 5.01
N PRO A 17 -9.01 39.99 6.22
CA PRO A 17 -10.29 40.16 6.88
C PRO A 17 -10.55 41.67 7.10
N SER A 18 -11.44 42.24 6.30
CA SER A 18 -11.80 43.66 6.38
C SER A 18 -12.89 43.81 7.44
N GLY A 19 -12.45 44.11 8.66
CA GLY A 19 -13.34 44.34 9.81
C GLY A 19 -13.75 43.07 10.56
N MET A 20 -14.46 43.26 11.66
CA MET A 20 -14.98 42.17 12.48
C MET A 20 -16.36 41.78 11.92
N PRO A 21 -16.56 40.54 11.42
CA PRO A 21 -17.84 40.14 10.85
C PRO A 21 -18.96 40.19 11.91
N ASN A 22 -20.13 40.71 11.53
CA ASN A 22 -21.30 40.82 12.40
C ASN A 22 -21.80 39.42 12.82
N SER A 23 -22.33 39.26 14.05
CA SER A 23 -22.73 37.96 14.60
C SER A 23 -23.78 37.19 13.80
N ASP A 24 -24.42 37.82 12.82
CA ASP A 24 -25.42 37.22 11.92
C ASP A 24 -24.90 35.96 11.19
N TRP A 25 -23.58 35.86 10.92
CA TRP A 25 -23.01 34.66 10.27
C TRP A 25 -23.10 33.41 11.14
N LEU A 26 -23.14 33.53 12.47
CA LEU A 26 -23.32 32.41 13.40
C LEU A 26 -24.72 31.79 13.29
N LEU A 27 -25.69 32.54 12.78
CA LEU A 27 -27.08 32.11 12.57
C LEU A 27 -27.29 31.52 11.16
N GLY A 28 -26.28 31.59 10.30
CA GLY A 28 -26.32 31.04 8.95
C GLY A 28 -26.35 29.51 8.94
N ASN A 29 -27.07 28.95 7.98
CA ASN A 29 -27.17 27.50 7.79
C ASN A 29 -25.79 26.95 7.41
N THR A 30 -25.08 26.34 8.36
CA THR A 30 -23.72 25.81 8.20
C THR A 30 -23.78 24.29 8.13
N PRO A 31 -23.08 23.61 7.20
CA PRO A 31 -22.98 22.15 7.23
C PRO A 31 -22.45 21.71 8.59
N LEU A 32 -23.05 20.66 9.18
CA LEU A 32 -22.67 20.12 10.49
C LEU A 32 -21.18 19.76 10.51
N PHE A 33 -20.36 20.68 11.00
CA PHE A 33 -18.94 20.49 11.18
C PHE A 33 -18.72 19.97 12.60
N LEU A 34 -18.94 18.66 12.78
CA LEU A 34 -18.53 17.99 14.01
C LEU A 34 -17.01 17.98 14.04
N THR A 35 -16.43 18.80 14.92
CA THR A 35 -14.99 18.80 15.15
C THR A 35 -14.56 17.40 15.60
N PRO A 36 -13.38 16.91 15.19
CA PRO A 36 -12.86 15.68 15.75
C PRO A 36 -12.77 15.81 17.28
N PRO A 37 -13.04 14.74 18.04
CA PRO A 37 -13.00 14.78 19.51
C PRO A 37 -11.61 15.17 20.07
N ALA A 38 -10.56 15.03 19.26
CA ALA A 38 -9.24 15.57 19.54
C ALA A 38 -8.57 16.00 18.22
N PHE A 39 -8.03 17.22 18.19
CA PHE A 39 -7.24 17.73 17.07
C PHE A 39 -5.79 17.24 17.09
N SER A 40 -5.30 16.84 18.27
CA SER A 40 -3.98 16.29 18.48
C SER A 40 -4.10 14.93 19.16
N ARG A 41 -3.20 14.00 18.83
CA ARG A 41 -3.01 12.75 19.59
C ARG A 41 -2.07 12.91 20.78
N MET A 42 -1.63 14.13 21.03
CA MET A 42 -0.64 14.49 22.05
C MET A 42 -1.20 15.65 22.86
N ASP A 43 -1.30 15.44 24.16
CA ASP A 43 -1.79 16.45 25.11
C ASP A 43 -0.67 17.37 25.60
N THR A 44 0.58 17.06 25.28
CA THR A 44 1.76 17.83 25.68
C THR A 44 2.33 18.60 24.49
N MET A 45 2.77 19.83 24.76
CA MET A 45 3.49 20.65 23.81
C MET A 45 4.79 19.91 23.45
N GLN A 46 4.92 19.45 22.20
CA GLN A 46 6.20 18.91 21.77
C GLN A 46 7.22 20.03 21.81
N SER A 47 8.39 19.77 22.40
CA SER A 47 9.55 20.64 22.25
C SER A 47 10.03 20.53 20.81
N TYR A 48 9.31 21.21 19.91
CA TYR A 48 9.72 21.46 18.55
C TYR A 48 10.85 22.47 18.65
N LEU A 49 12.04 21.98 19.03
CA LEU A 49 13.28 22.70 18.94
C LEU A 49 13.40 23.05 17.46
N TYR A 50 13.10 24.30 17.10
CA TYR A 50 13.16 24.84 15.74
C TYR A 50 14.55 24.59 15.16
N ARG A 51 14.78 23.38 14.67
CA ARG A 51 16.01 22.99 14.01
C ARG A 51 15.93 23.70 12.68
N LYS A 52 16.79 24.71 12.51
CA LYS A 52 16.98 25.38 11.23
C LYS A 52 17.18 24.28 10.19
N GLU A 53 16.23 24.14 9.28
CA GLU A 53 16.33 23.12 8.23
C GLU A 53 17.63 23.41 7.47
N ALA A 54 18.45 22.38 7.24
CA ALA A 54 19.61 22.53 6.38
C ALA A 54 19.08 22.99 5.02
N SER A 55 19.52 24.16 4.56
CA SER A 55 19.22 24.61 3.22
C SER A 55 19.92 23.66 2.25
N ASP A 56 19.17 22.75 1.64
CA ASP A 56 19.63 22.03 0.45
C ASP A 56 19.93 23.12 -0.61
N GLU A 57 21.21 23.39 -0.89
CA GLU A 57 21.67 24.38 -1.89
C GLU A 57 21.15 24.11 -3.32
N TYR A 58 20.47 22.98 -3.53
CA TYR A 58 19.92 22.54 -4.82
C TYR A 58 18.39 22.57 -4.89
N ASP A 59 17.69 23.11 -3.88
CA ASP A 59 16.23 23.19 -3.89
C ASP A 59 15.74 24.37 -4.75
N THR A 60 15.24 24.09 -5.95
CA THR A 60 14.75 25.10 -6.92
C THR A 60 13.37 25.67 -6.56
N ALA A 61 12.76 25.23 -5.45
CA ALA A 61 11.42 25.62 -5.05
C ALA A 61 11.41 26.88 -4.15
N PRO A 62 10.40 27.76 -4.27
CA PRO A 62 10.30 28.97 -3.46
C PRO A 62 10.09 28.67 -1.97
N HIS A 63 10.68 29.50 -1.10
CA HIS A 63 10.86 29.29 0.35
C HIS A 63 9.57 29.10 1.19
N ASN A 64 8.40 29.36 0.61
CA ASN A 64 7.11 29.48 1.31
C ASN A 64 6.28 28.18 1.26
N ILE A 65 6.86 27.08 0.79
CA ILE A 65 6.19 25.78 0.68
C ILE A 65 6.52 24.91 1.91
N ILE A 66 5.49 24.53 2.66
CA ILE A 66 5.60 23.60 3.79
C ILE A 66 5.82 22.16 3.26
N GLY A 67 6.76 21.42 3.84
CA GLY A 67 7.05 20.01 3.49
C GLY A 67 8.34 19.75 2.71
N ARG A 68 9.27 20.71 2.67
CA ARG A 68 10.59 20.65 1.98
C ARG A 68 11.42 19.42 2.36
N THR A 69 11.35 18.99 3.62
CA THR A 69 12.21 17.94 4.19
C THR A 69 11.96 16.53 3.65
N ARG A 70 10.78 16.26 3.06
CA ARG A 70 10.50 14.96 2.46
C ARG A 70 10.58 15.10 0.95
N ARG A 71 11.78 14.94 0.38
CA ARG A 71 11.93 14.71 -1.07
C ARG A 71 10.88 13.68 -1.48
N ARG A 72 9.98 14.10 -2.37
CA ARG A 72 8.97 13.19 -2.92
C ARG A 72 9.77 12.03 -3.48
N ARG A 73 9.54 10.80 -2.98
CA ARG A 73 10.22 9.61 -3.51
C ARG A 73 9.80 9.52 -4.98
N SER A 74 10.62 10.02 -5.89
CA SER A 74 10.33 10.10 -7.31
C SER A 74 10.45 8.69 -7.90
N GLY A 75 9.47 7.85 -7.61
CA GLY A 75 9.22 6.69 -8.44
C GLY A 75 8.81 7.22 -9.81
N HIS A 76 9.56 6.84 -10.85
CA HIS A 76 9.24 7.21 -12.24
C HIS A 76 8.13 6.34 -12.84
N ALA A 77 7.46 5.54 -12.00
CA ALA A 77 6.28 4.77 -12.34
C ALA A 77 5.10 5.68 -12.69
N VAL A 78 4.28 5.22 -13.64
CA VAL A 78 3.00 5.87 -13.94
C VAL A 78 1.94 5.29 -13.03
N PHE A 79 1.34 6.13 -12.19
CA PHE A 79 0.26 5.76 -11.27
C PHE A 79 -1.08 6.15 -11.88
N VAL A 80 -2.02 5.22 -11.94
CA VAL A 80 -3.32 5.38 -12.59
C VAL A 80 -4.44 5.09 -11.57
N SER A 81 -5.48 5.92 -11.56
CA SER A 81 -6.73 5.66 -10.85
C SER A 81 -7.76 5.07 -11.81
N PHE A 82 -8.81 4.43 -11.26
CA PHE A 82 -9.86 3.82 -12.08
C PHE A 82 -10.57 4.79 -13.04
N GLU A 83 -10.65 6.07 -12.68
CA GLU A 83 -11.41 7.09 -13.42
C GLU A 83 -10.68 7.65 -14.65
N VAL A 84 -9.38 7.37 -14.82
CA VAL A 84 -8.60 7.92 -15.93
C VAL A 84 -9.14 7.39 -17.25
N PRO A 85 -9.51 8.24 -18.23
CA PRO A 85 -10.12 7.78 -19.48
C PRO A 85 -9.19 6.83 -20.25
N ASP A 86 -7.94 7.23 -20.47
CA ASP A 86 -6.97 6.46 -21.25
C ASP A 86 -5.84 5.87 -20.40
N THR A 87 -5.57 4.58 -20.59
CA THR A 87 -4.42 3.92 -19.96
C THR A 87 -3.11 4.25 -20.66
N PRO A 88 -2.00 4.41 -19.93
CA PRO A 88 -0.68 4.65 -20.51
C PRO A 88 -0.26 3.54 -21.50
N ARG A 89 0.27 3.95 -22.65
CA ARG A 89 0.77 3.04 -23.71
C ARG A 89 2.28 2.91 -23.76
N ALA A 90 3.01 3.80 -23.09
CA ALA A 90 4.46 3.83 -23.09
C ALA A 90 5.01 4.25 -21.72
N PRO A 91 6.23 3.80 -21.36
CA PRO A 91 6.94 4.28 -20.19
C PRO A 91 7.36 5.74 -20.33
N ARG A 92 7.68 6.37 -19.19
CA ARG A 92 8.32 7.69 -19.19
C ARG A 92 9.78 7.55 -19.62
N GLU A 93 10.28 8.51 -20.40
CA GLU A 93 11.68 8.50 -20.88
C GLU A 93 12.70 8.42 -19.73
N ILE A 94 12.42 9.13 -18.62
CA ILE A 94 13.28 9.12 -17.42
C ILE A 94 13.37 7.70 -16.82
N ALA A 95 12.29 6.90 -16.91
CA ALA A 95 12.33 5.52 -16.42
C ALA A 95 13.32 4.67 -17.24
N LEU A 96 13.39 4.88 -18.56
CA LEU A 96 14.33 4.19 -19.44
C LEU A 96 15.79 4.61 -19.17
N GLN A 97 16.04 5.91 -18.97
CA GLN A 97 17.37 6.42 -18.62
C GLN A 97 17.87 5.88 -17.27
N LEU A 98 16.98 5.69 -16.30
CA LEU A 98 17.37 5.14 -15.00
C LEU A 98 17.76 3.66 -15.07
N LEU A 99 17.22 2.91 -16.03
CA LEU A 99 17.64 1.52 -16.23
C LEU A 99 19.11 1.44 -16.64
N SER A 100 19.54 2.30 -17.56
CA SER A 100 20.95 2.36 -18.00
C SER A 100 21.86 2.82 -16.86
N LEU A 101 21.43 3.83 -16.08
CA LEU A 101 22.21 4.35 -14.95
C LEU A 101 22.37 3.35 -13.79
N LYS A 102 21.41 2.42 -13.63
CA LYS A 102 21.45 1.40 -12.58
C LYS A 102 22.04 0.06 -13.04
N PHE A 103 22.67 0.03 -14.22
CA PHE A 103 23.31 -1.16 -14.79
C PHE A 103 22.38 -2.38 -14.83
N LEU A 104 21.07 -2.16 -15.00
CA LEU A 104 20.11 -3.22 -15.12
C LEU A 104 20.18 -3.77 -16.55
N SER A 105 20.69 -5.00 -16.69
CA SER A 105 20.86 -5.63 -18.01
C SER A 105 19.52 -5.81 -18.74
N GLU A 106 19.59 -5.76 -20.07
CA GLU A 106 18.48 -6.02 -20.98
C GLU A 106 17.80 -7.38 -20.70
N LYS A 107 18.59 -8.38 -20.29
CA LYS A 107 18.11 -9.69 -19.84
C LYS A 107 17.10 -9.62 -18.68
N HIS A 108 17.28 -8.68 -17.74
CA HIS A 108 16.32 -8.51 -16.64
C HIS A 108 14.99 -7.94 -17.14
N LEU A 109 15.06 -7.02 -18.10
CA LEU A 109 13.90 -6.44 -18.76
C LEU A 109 13.14 -7.50 -19.55
N GLU A 110 13.84 -8.26 -20.39
CA GLU A 110 13.29 -9.37 -21.18
C GLU A 110 12.54 -10.38 -20.31
N LYS A 111 13.12 -10.74 -19.15
CA LYS A 111 12.48 -11.66 -18.20
C LYS A 111 11.14 -11.12 -17.70
N ILE A 112 11.06 -9.82 -17.41
CA ILE A 112 9.81 -9.19 -16.96
C ILE A 112 8.82 -9.06 -18.13
N HIS A 113 9.29 -8.71 -19.33
CA HIS A 113 8.46 -8.66 -20.52
C HIS A 113 7.78 -10.00 -20.80
N LYS A 114 8.54 -11.11 -20.74
CA LYS A 114 8.00 -12.46 -20.92
C LYS A 114 6.89 -12.78 -19.91
N LEU A 115 7.07 -12.41 -18.63
CA LEU A 115 6.02 -12.59 -17.62
C LEU A 115 4.76 -11.77 -17.93
N PHE A 116 4.93 -10.54 -18.43
CA PHE A 116 3.81 -9.69 -18.86
C PHE A 116 3.16 -10.10 -20.19
N GLU A 117 3.84 -10.91 -20.99
CA GLU A 117 3.28 -11.57 -22.17
C GLU A 117 2.41 -12.77 -21.78
N GLU A 118 2.87 -13.59 -20.83
CA GLU A 118 2.10 -14.71 -20.29
C GLU A 118 0.85 -14.23 -19.53
N ARG A 119 0.97 -13.13 -18.78
CA ARG A 119 -0.13 -12.55 -18.01
C ARG A 119 0.01 -11.02 -17.92
N PRO A 120 -0.99 -10.24 -18.32
CA PRO A 120 -0.85 -8.78 -18.44
C PRO A 120 -0.85 -8.03 -17.09
N VAL A 121 -1.29 -8.66 -16.00
CA VAL A 121 -1.48 -8.02 -14.69
C VAL A 121 -0.83 -8.84 -13.57
N TRP A 122 0.12 -8.24 -12.86
CA TRP A 122 0.89 -8.89 -11.80
C TRP A 122 1.01 -8.05 -10.52
N SER A 123 1.05 -8.71 -9.37
CA SER A 123 1.49 -8.09 -8.12
C SER A 123 3.01 -7.98 -8.05
N LYS A 124 3.53 -6.96 -7.34
CA LYS A 124 4.99 -6.83 -7.09
C LYS A 124 5.56 -8.08 -6.38
N ASN A 125 4.80 -8.66 -5.46
CA ASN A 125 5.21 -9.85 -4.72
C ASN A 125 5.35 -11.09 -5.62
N ALA A 126 4.43 -11.28 -6.57
CA ALA A 126 4.48 -12.35 -7.55
C ALA A 126 5.74 -12.22 -8.44
N LEU A 127 5.98 -11.03 -8.99
CA LEU A 127 7.15 -10.76 -9.81
C LEU A 127 8.45 -10.98 -9.02
N ARG A 128 8.49 -10.56 -7.76
CA ARG A 128 9.65 -10.79 -6.88
C ARG A 128 9.92 -12.28 -6.67
N TYR A 129 8.89 -13.09 -6.43
CA TYR A 129 9.04 -14.53 -6.27
C TYR A 129 9.50 -15.22 -7.57
N LEU A 130 8.88 -14.89 -8.71
CA LEU A 130 9.16 -15.51 -10.01
C LEU A 130 10.54 -15.10 -10.58
N THR A 131 10.89 -13.82 -10.45
CA THR A 131 12.15 -13.30 -10.99
C THR A 131 13.34 -13.49 -10.06
N ARG A 132 13.09 -13.58 -8.74
CA ARG A 132 14.08 -13.50 -7.65
C ARG A 132 14.84 -12.16 -7.61
N PHE A 133 14.30 -11.12 -8.23
CA PHE A 133 14.87 -9.77 -8.19
C PHE A 133 14.62 -9.09 -6.85
N THR A 134 15.53 -8.21 -6.45
CA THR A 134 15.39 -7.43 -5.22
C THR A 134 14.33 -6.33 -5.36
N ASN A 135 13.89 -5.78 -4.22
CA ASN A 135 12.93 -4.68 -4.21
C ASN A 135 13.44 -3.45 -4.99
N ASP A 136 14.75 -3.20 -4.95
CA ASP A 136 15.41 -2.10 -5.65
C ASP A 136 15.48 -2.33 -7.15
N GLN A 137 15.81 -3.55 -7.59
CA GLN A 137 15.79 -3.88 -9.02
C GLN A 137 14.38 -3.68 -9.60
N LEU A 138 13.35 -4.23 -8.94
CA LEU A 138 11.96 -4.07 -9.38
C LEU A 138 11.48 -2.62 -9.35
N LYS A 139 12.02 -1.77 -8.46
CA LYS A 139 11.67 -0.34 -8.39
C LYS A 139 12.01 0.40 -9.68
N TYR A 140 13.04 0.00 -10.41
CA TYR A 140 13.43 0.61 -11.70
C TYR A 140 12.91 -0.16 -12.91
N LEU A 141 12.84 -1.50 -12.83
CA LEU A 141 12.36 -2.33 -13.93
C LEU A 141 10.86 -2.15 -14.23
N LEU A 142 10.02 -2.10 -13.19
CA LEU A 142 8.57 -2.04 -13.37
C LEU A 142 8.09 -0.75 -14.07
N PRO A 143 8.57 0.45 -13.70
CA PRO A 143 8.24 1.70 -14.42
C PRO A 143 8.49 1.68 -15.93
N ALA A 144 9.41 0.84 -16.41
CA ALA A 144 9.75 0.74 -17.83
C ALA A 144 8.81 -0.19 -18.62
N VAL A 145 8.16 -1.15 -17.97
CA VAL A 145 7.34 -2.18 -18.63
C VAL A 145 5.85 -2.05 -18.33
N ALA A 146 5.52 -1.47 -17.18
CA ALA A 146 4.17 -1.45 -16.66
C ALA A 146 3.81 -0.14 -15.95
N TYR A 147 2.52 0.14 -15.88
CA TYR A 147 1.94 1.17 -15.02
C TYR A 147 1.26 0.52 -13.81
N TYR A 148 0.92 1.32 -12.80
CA TYR A 148 0.42 0.84 -11.51
C TYR A 148 -0.96 1.41 -11.19
N PHE A 149 -1.91 0.53 -10.85
CA PHE A 149 -3.24 0.95 -10.39
C PHE A 149 -3.24 1.27 -8.89
N VAL A 150 -3.62 2.50 -8.55
CA VAL A 150 -3.73 2.97 -7.15
C VAL A 150 -5.10 2.64 -6.57
N THR A 151 -6.17 2.80 -7.37
CA THR A 151 -7.56 2.61 -6.95
C THR A 151 -8.28 1.62 -7.85
N GLY A 152 -9.47 1.19 -7.43
CA GLY A 152 -10.32 0.27 -8.20
C GLY A 152 -10.05 -1.22 -7.98
N PRO A 153 -10.56 -2.08 -8.89
CA PRO A 153 -10.52 -3.55 -8.75
C PRO A 153 -9.12 -4.13 -8.89
N TRP A 154 -8.24 -3.47 -9.65
CA TRP A 154 -6.84 -3.86 -9.86
C TRP A 154 -5.87 -3.06 -8.97
N ARG A 155 -6.36 -2.45 -7.88
CA ARG A 155 -5.48 -1.71 -6.96
C ARG A 155 -4.30 -2.57 -6.51
N VAL A 156 -3.15 -1.95 -6.33
CA VAL A 156 -1.91 -2.60 -5.89
C VAL A 156 -1.29 -3.53 -6.95
N MET A 157 -1.81 -3.53 -8.18
CA MET A 157 -1.29 -4.33 -9.29
C MET A 157 -0.54 -3.48 -10.32
N TRP A 158 0.43 -4.13 -10.97
CA TRP A 158 1.13 -3.63 -12.14
C TRP A 158 0.50 -4.20 -13.40
N VAL A 159 0.28 -3.35 -14.38
CA VAL A 159 -0.35 -3.69 -15.65
C VAL A 159 0.55 -3.28 -16.80
N ARG A 160 0.74 -4.19 -17.76
CA ARG A 160 1.53 -3.93 -18.96
C ARG A 160 1.01 -2.69 -19.70
N PHE A 161 1.92 -1.86 -20.20
CA PHE A 161 1.56 -0.74 -21.06
C PHE A 161 0.74 -1.20 -22.29
N GLY A 162 -0.32 -0.46 -22.61
CA GLY A 162 -1.22 -0.78 -23.73
C GLY A 162 -2.31 -1.81 -23.43
N TYR A 163 -2.33 -2.42 -22.24
CA TYR A 163 -3.42 -3.28 -21.79
C TYR A 163 -4.33 -2.53 -20.83
N ASP A 164 -5.64 -2.49 -21.10
CA ASP A 164 -6.65 -1.94 -20.18
C ASP A 164 -7.59 -3.03 -19.67
N PRO A 165 -7.47 -3.45 -18.39
CA PRO A 165 -8.30 -4.50 -17.83
C PRO A 165 -9.77 -4.10 -17.66
N ARG A 166 -10.11 -2.81 -17.79
CA ARG A 166 -11.50 -2.31 -17.72
C ARG A 166 -12.28 -2.53 -19.02
N THR A 167 -11.59 -2.84 -20.11
CA THR A 167 -12.21 -3.08 -21.42
C THR A 167 -12.51 -4.55 -21.68
N GLN A 168 -11.79 -5.46 -21.02
CA GLN A 168 -11.87 -6.90 -21.24
C GLN A 168 -12.49 -7.62 -20.04
N PRO A 169 -13.66 -8.27 -20.19
CA PRO A 169 -14.29 -9.06 -19.14
C PRO A 169 -13.44 -10.23 -18.62
N GLU A 170 -12.54 -10.76 -19.44
CA GLU A 170 -11.61 -11.83 -19.06
C GLU A 170 -10.63 -11.40 -17.95
N ALA A 171 -10.32 -10.10 -17.88
CA ALA A 171 -9.45 -9.53 -16.85
C ALA A 171 -10.04 -9.61 -15.43
N ARG A 172 -11.29 -10.10 -15.28
CA ARG A 172 -11.93 -10.34 -13.98
C ARG A 172 -11.09 -11.24 -13.07
N MET A 173 -10.42 -12.26 -13.63
CA MET A 173 -9.59 -13.19 -12.87
C MET A 173 -8.33 -12.53 -12.29
N TYR A 174 -7.89 -11.41 -12.86
CA TYR A 174 -6.70 -10.68 -12.41
C TYR A 174 -7.00 -9.60 -11.37
N GLN A 175 -8.26 -9.40 -11.00
CA GLN A 175 -8.63 -8.42 -9.97
C GLN A 175 -8.08 -8.78 -8.60
N THR A 176 -7.91 -7.76 -7.77
CA THR A 176 -7.33 -7.84 -6.44
C THR A 176 -8.38 -8.22 -5.39
N LEU A 177 -8.18 -9.36 -4.75
CA LEU A 177 -8.84 -9.75 -3.50
C LEU A 177 -8.03 -9.25 -2.29
N ASP A 178 -8.50 -8.18 -1.67
CA ASP A 178 -7.97 -7.69 -0.38
C ASP A 178 -8.52 -8.55 0.76
N TYR A 179 -7.66 -9.42 1.25
CA TYR A 179 -7.94 -10.31 2.35
C TYR A 179 -7.35 -9.75 3.64
N ARG A 180 -8.19 -9.52 4.63
CA ARG A 180 -7.79 -9.15 5.99
C ARG A 180 -8.16 -10.26 6.96
N LEU A 181 -7.14 -10.86 7.56
CA LEU A 181 -7.29 -11.91 8.55
C LEU A 181 -8.01 -11.38 9.78
N ARG A 182 -9.16 -11.97 10.11
CA ARG A 182 -9.88 -11.66 11.35
C ARG A 182 -9.18 -12.33 12.52
N ALA A 183 -8.74 -11.54 13.49
CA ALA A 183 -7.99 -12.04 14.63
C ALA A 183 -8.93 -12.79 15.61
N LYS A 184 -8.81 -14.12 15.70
CA LYS A 184 -9.23 -14.88 16.88
C LYS A 184 -8.03 -15.05 17.82
N GLY A 185 -8.29 -15.24 19.13
CA GLY A 185 -7.31 -15.15 20.22
C GLY A 185 -5.93 -15.78 19.97
N GLY A 186 -5.85 -16.92 19.29
CA GLY A 186 -4.58 -17.61 19.00
C GLY A 186 -3.90 -17.24 17.66
N LEU A 187 -4.60 -16.65 16.69
CA LEU A 187 -3.99 -16.27 15.41
C LEU A 187 -3.08 -15.05 15.53
N ARG A 188 -3.09 -14.36 16.68
CA ARG A 188 -2.33 -13.13 16.83
C ARG A 188 -0.82 -13.34 16.88
N THR A 189 -0.37 -14.51 17.34
CA THR A 189 1.04 -14.87 17.51
C THR A 189 1.65 -15.43 16.23
N LYS A 190 0.89 -16.16 15.41
CA LYS A 190 1.40 -16.78 14.17
C LYS A 190 1.54 -15.83 12.98
N VAL A 191 0.70 -14.79 12.91
CA VAL A 191 0.67 -13.91 11.74
C VAL A 191 1.16 -12.50 12.08
N LYS A 192 2.28 -12.13 11.48
CA LYS A 192 2.91 -10.82 11.66
C LYS A 192 2.02 -9.70 11.12
N ALA A 193 1.99 -8.58 11.84
CA ALA A 193 1.34 -7.38 11.35
C ALA A 193 2.19 -6.74 10.25
N LYS A 194 1.60 -6.42 9.10
CA LYS A 194 2.30 -5.76 7.98
C LYS A 194 2.86 -4.38 8.36
N ARG A 195 2.21 -3.71 9.32
CA ARG A 195 2.67 -2.49 9.98
C ARG A 195 2.43 -2.70 11.47
N SER A 196 3.51 -2.83 12.24
CA SER A 196 3.42 -2.93 13.70
C SER A 196 3.00 -1.57 14.25
N TYR A 197 1.82 -1.49 14.86
CA TYR A 197 1.45 -0.35 15.70
C TYR A 197 1.99 -0.51 17.13
N CYS A 198 2.48 -1.70 17.48
CA CYS A 198 3.01 -2.00 18.81
C CYS A 198 4.38 -1.34 19.05
N ASP A 199 5.12 -1.02 17.98
CA ASP A 199 6.40 -0.28 18.06
C ASP A 199 6.19 1.24 18.04
N TYR A 200 4.95 1.70 17.85
CA TYR A 200 4.60 3.10 18.06
C TYR A 200 4.41 3.32 19.57
N LEU A 201 5.52 3.44 20.28
CA LEU A 201 5.52 3.97 21.63
C LEU A 201 4.95 5.37 21.58
N LEU A 202 3.75 5.53 22.13
CA LEU A 202 3.18 6.84 22.35
C LEU A 202 4.16 7.61 23.25
N PRO A 203 4.58 8.84 22.88
CA PRO A 203 5.62 9.58 23.61
C PRO A 203 5.35 9.74 25.11
N TYR A 204 4.11 9.59 25.57
CA TYR A 204 3.71 9.70 26.97
C TYR A 204 3.74 8.38 27.75
N LYS A 205 3.93 7.23 27.09
CA LYS A 205 4.09 5.92 27.74
C LYS A 205 5.58 5.59 27.88
N SER A 206 6.30 6.41 28.63
CA SER A 206 7.69 6.17 28.98
C SER A 206 7.78 5.11 30.08
N THR A 207 8.12 3.87 29.72
CA THR A 207 9.03 3.08 30.55
C THR A 207 10.39 3.04 29.84
N PRO A 208 11.51 3.21 30.56
CA PRO A 208 12.81 3.43 29.94
C PRO A 208 13.42 2.08 29.52
N SER A 209 13.06 1.60 28.33
CA SER A 209 13.86 0.58 27.65
C SER A 209 13.90 0.86 26.16
N CYS A 210 14.57 1.96 25.80
CA CYS A 210 15.24 2.11 24.51
C CYS A 210 16.23 3.27 24.67
N LYS A 211 17.52 2.97 24.52
CA LYS A 211 18.59 3.97 24.50
C LYS A 211 18.22 5.07 23.49
N PRO A 212 18.39 6.37 23.81
CA PRO A 212 18.14 7.43 22.86
C PRO A 212 19.11 7.24 21.68
N LYS A 213 18.59 6.83 20.52
CA LYS A 213 19.33 6.98 19.27
C LYS A 213 19.36 8.47 18.97
N MET A 214 20.41 9.15 19.40
CA MET A 214 20.76 10.46 18.85
C MET A 214 20.94 10.28 17.34
N ALA A 215 20.04 10.87 16.56
CA ALA A 215 20.24 11.01 15.12
C ALA A 215 21.37 12.02 14.90
N VAL A 216 22.60 11.52 14.85
CA VAL A 216 23.74 12.23 14.28
C VAL A 216 23.54 12.18 12.77
N ILE A 217 23.12 13.30 12.18
CA ILE A 217 23.17 13.48 10.73
C ILE A 217 24.62 13.83 10.44
N GLY A 218 25.42 12.83 10.05
CA GLY A 218 26.71 13.08 9.42
C GLY A 218 26.48 13.65 8.03
N THR A 219 27.19 14.72 7.69
CA THR A 219 27.38 15.16 6.31
C THR A 219 28.24 14.13 5.60
N GLY A 220 27.59 13.14 5.01
CA GLY A 220 28.16 12.06 4.20
C GLY A 220 26.98 11.32 3.58
N GLU A 221 27.16 10.79 2.37
CA GLU A 221 26.11 10.24 1.50
C GLU A 221 25.36 8.99 2.04
N ASP A 222 25.44 8.72 3.34
CA ASP A 222 24.73 7.65 4.01
C ASP A 222 23.56 8.21 4.81
N VAL A 223 22.44 8.45 4.12
CA VAL A 223 21.16 8.66 4.81
C VAL A 223 20.79 7.35 5.50
N PRO A 224 20.50 7.34 6.82
CA PRO A 224 19.99 6.16 7.47
C PRO A 224 18.63 5.86 6.85
N GLU A 225 18.62 4.85 5.99
CA GLU A 225 17.41 4.17 5.58
C GLU A 225 16.59 3.93 6.85
N PHE A 226 15.35 4.40 6.87
CA PHE A 226 14.34 3.69 7.66
C PHE A 226 14.56 2.22 7.32
N PRO A 227 14.78 1.32 8.29
CA PRO A 227 14.93 -0.08 7.97
C PRO A 227 13.61 -0.48 7.30
N ASP A 228 13.59 -0.47 5.97
CA ASP A 228 12.77 -1.37 5.20
C ASP A 228 13.13 -2.72 5.79
N SER A 229 12.14 -3.32 6.44
CA SER A 229 12.34 -4.29 7.48
C SER A 229 13.18 -5.44 6.96
N GLY A 230 14.49 -5.40 7.23
CA GLY A 230 15.47 -6.35 6.74
C GLY A 230 15.61 -6.34 5.22
N ASP A 231 16.86 -6.30 4.77
CA ASP A 231 17.30 -7.14 3.67
C ASP A 231 17.02 -8.60 4.08
N ASP A 232 15.74 -8.99 4.01
CA ASP A 232 15.32 -10.34 4.36
C ASP A 232 15.71 -11.20 3.16
N LYS A 233 16.92 -11.75 3.25
CA LYS A 233 17.29 -13.01 2.60
C LYS A 233 16.40 -14.18 3.08
N GLY A 234 15.30 -13.90 3.79
CA GLY A 234 14.18 -14.80 3.97
C GLY A 234 13.76 -15.39 2.62
N HIS A 235 13.63 -16.71 2.60
CA HIS A 235 13.01 -17.42 1.50
C HIS A 235 11.70 -16.71 1.13
N LEU A 236 11.66 -16.13 -0.07
CA LEU A 236 10.41 -15.63 -0.65
C LEU A 236 9.48 -16.82 -0.74
N GLU A 237 8.53 -16.89 0.18
CA GLU A 237 7.52 -17.94 0.22
C GLU A 237 6.46 -17.69 -0.86
N GLN A 238 6.01 -18.76 -1.50
CA GLN A 238 4.98 -18.67 -2.55
C GLN A 238 3.65 -18.14 -2.00
N ASN A 239 3.40 -18.30 -0.69
CA ASN A 239 2.21 -17.83 0.01
C ASN A 239 2.03 -16.29 0.02
N MET A 240 3.05 -15.54 -0.42
CA MET A 240 3.02 -14.07 -0.51
C MET A 240 2.11 -13.54 -1.63
N TYR A 241 1.79 -14.38 -2.62
CA TYR A 241 0.92 -14.03 -3.74
C TYR A 241 -0.02 -15.16 -4.15
N ILE A 242 0.26 -16.42 -3.79
CA ILE A 242 -0.65 -17.56 -4.00
C ILE A 242 -1.27 -17.95 -2.66
N PHE A 243 -2.56 -18.25 -2.64
CA PHE A 243 -3.21 -18.86 -1.50
C PHE A 243 -3.57 -20.32 -1.82
N ARG A 244 -3.20 -21.26 -0.95
CA ARG A 244 -3.62 -22.67 -1.02
C ARG A 244 -4.29 -23.10 0.30
N PRO A 245 -5.26 -24.02 0.24
CA PRO A 245 -5.82 -24.64 1.45
C PRO A 245 -4.71 -25.22 2.34
N GLY A 246 -4.85 -25.08 3.66
CA GLY A 246 -3.84 -25.55 4.62
C GLY A 246 -2.70 -24.55 4.90
N MET A 247 -2.59 -23.45 4.16
CA MET A 247 -1.51 -22.47 4.37
C MET A 247 -1.95 -21.29 5.24
N MET A 248 -1.02 -20.82 6.09
CA MET A 248 -1.19 -19.58 6.84
C MET A 248 -0.66 -18.39 6.02
N PRO A 249 -1.46 -17.31 5.84
CA PRO A 249 -0.96 -16.10 5.19
C PRO A 249 0.21 -15.49 5.97
N PRO A 250 1.25 -15.01 5.29
CA PRO A 250 2.44 -14.45 5.94
C PRO A 250 2.18 -13.11 6.64
N SER A 251 1.09 -12.42 6.29
CA SER A 251 0.70 -11.14 6.86
C SER A 251 -0.81 -11.06 7.05
N ARG A 252 -1.23 -10.25 8.03
CA ARG A 252 -2.66 -10.06 8.34
C ARG A 252 -3.46 -9.41 7.20
N GLN A 253 -2.79 -8.65 6.35
CA GLN A 253 -3.40 -8.05 5.17
C GLN A 253 -2.65 -8.54 3.94
N MET A 254 -3.36 -9.24 3.08
CA MET A 254 -2.87 -9.79 1.83
C MET A 254 -3.66 -9.23 0.65
N PHE A 255 -2.98 -9.07 -0.47
CA PHE A 255 -3.57 -8.67 -1.74
C PHE A 255 -3.31 -9.80 -2.73
N TYR A 256 -4.27 -10.72 -2.81
CA TYR A 256 -4.23 -11.83 -3.77
C TYR A 256 -4.91 -11.41 -5.07
N GLN A 257 -4.61 -12.10 -6.17
CA GLN A 257 -5.43 -12.01 -7.38
C GLN A 257 -6.32 -13.25 -7.45
N TYR A 258 -7.52 -13.15 -8.02
CA TYR A 258 -8.45 -14.29 -8.00
C TYR A 258 -7.88 -15.55 -8.65
N CYS A 259 -7.11 -15.43 -9.72
CA CYS A 259 -6.43 -16.57 -10.35
C CYS A 259 -5.33 -17.21 -9.48
N ASP A 260 -4.82 -16.51 -8.46
CA ASP A 260 -3.80 -17.01 -7.54
C ASP A 260 -4.40 -17.59 -6.25
N VAL A 261 -5.73 -17.61 -6.14
CA VAL A 261 -6.47 -18.24 -5.02
C VAL A 261 -6.87 -19.65 -5.43
N LEU A 262 -6.08 -20.64 -5.02
CA LEU A 262 -6.22 -22.04 -5.43
C LEU A 262 -7.09 -22.83 -4.45
N VAL A 263 -8.25 -22.27 -4.11
CA VAL A 263 -9.26 -22.92 -3.25
C VAL A 263 -10.36 -23.49 -4.15
N PRO A 264 -10.65 -24.81 -4.08
CA PRO A 264 -11.61 -25.44 -4.99
C PRO A 264 -12.98 -24.76 -5.02
N GLU A 265 -13.52 -24.38 -3.85
CA GLU A 265 -14.80 -23.67 -3.74
C GLU A 265 -14.78 -22.32 -4.48
N ILE A 266 -13.68 -21.57 -4.41
CA ILE A 266 -13.55 -20.26 -5.07
C ILE A 266 -13.35 -20.44 -6.58
N GLN A 267 -12.58 -21.45 -6.99
CA GLN A 267 -12.38 -21.77 -8.41
C GLN A 267 -13.68 -22.18 -9.08
N ASP A 268 -14.47 -23.06 -8.45
CA ASP A 268 -15.80 -23.45 -8.92
C ASP A 268 -16.75 -22.25 -8.99
N MET A 269 -16.71 -21.37 -7.98
CA MET A 269 -17.47 -20.11 -8.01
C MET A 269 -17.06 -19.19 -9.15
N LEU A 270 -15.77 -19.12 -9.51
CA LEU A 270 -15.25 -18.30 -10.61
C LEU A 270 -15.64 -18.88 -11.97
N GLU A 271 -15.59 -20.20 -12.14
CA GLU A 271 -15.97 -20.90 -13.39
C GLU A 271 -17.47 -20.78 -13.67
N LYS A 272 -18.30 -20.78 -12.63
CA LYS A 272 -19.77 -20.65 -12.74
C LYS A 272 -20.25 -19.20 -12.91
N LEU A 273 -19.35 -18.22 -12.99
CA LEU A 273 -19.76 -16.82 -13.17
C LEU A 273 -20.34 -16.59 -14.56
N PRO A 274 -21.51 -15.92 -14.68
CA PRO A 274 -22.00 -15.50 -15.98
C PRO A 274 -21.03 -14.51 -16.63
N GLU A 275 -21.08 -14.39 -17.94
CA GLU A 275 -20.37 -13.31 -18.62
C GLU A 275 -20.88 -11.95 -18.14
N PRO A 276 -19.99 -10.97 -17.89
CA PRO A 276 -20.41 -9.65 -17.43
C PRO A 276 -21.25 -8.96 -18.50
N GLN A 277 -22.52 -8.70 -18.17
CA GLN A 277 -23.47 -8.02 -19.07
C GLN A 277 -23.36 -6.49 -19.01
N SER A 278 -22.66 -5.95 -18.00
CA SER A 278 -22.54 -4.52 -17.72
C SER A 278 -21.09 -4.05 -17.84
N GLN A 279 -20.90 -2.75 -18.06
CA GLN A 279 -19.59 -2.10 -17.99
C GLN A 279 -18.88 -2.35 -16.65
N CYS A 280 -17.56 -2.32 -16.69
CA CYS A 280 -16.69 -2.51 -15.52
C CYS A 280 -17.01 -1.49 -14.41
N HIS A 281 -17.36 -1.98 -13.22
CA HIS A 281 -17.72 -1.13 -12.08
C HIS A 281 -16.47 -0.65 -11.32
N GLU A 282 -16.46 0.59 -10.83
CA GLU A 282 -15.31 1.18 -10.11
C GLU A 282 -14.85 0.35 -8.90
N LYS A 283 -15.79 -0.21 -8.14
CA LYS A 283 -15.49 -0.99 -6.92
C LYS A 283 -15.43 -2.50 -7.13
N LEU A 284 -16.29 -3.03 -7.99
CA LEU A 284 -16.50 -4.48 -8.16
C LEU A 284 -15.78 -5.01 -9.41
N GLY A 285 -15.37 -4.10 -10.30
CA GLY A 285 -14.90 -4.42 -11.64
C GLY A 285 -15.96 -5.21 -12.39
N TRP A 286 -15.53 -6.35 -12.89
CA TRP A 286 -16.31 -7.37 -13.58
C TRP A 286 -16.95 -8.43 -12.66
N MET A 287 -16.81 -8.30 -11.33
CA MET A 287 -17.34 -9.31 -10.40
C MET A 287 -18.77 -8.96 -9.97
N PRO A 288 -19.62 -9.97 -9.71
CA PRO A 288 -20.93 -9.71 -9.13
C PRO A 288 -20.82 -9.05 -7.74
N PRO A 289 -21.86 -8.32 -7.32
CA PRO A 289 -21.94 -7.79 -5.96
C PRO A 289 -21.74 -8.89 -4.91
N ARG A 290 -21.01 -8.58 -3.82
CA ARG A 290 -20.74 -9.47 -2.68
C ARG A 290 -19.93 -10.73 -3.01
N PHE A 291 -19.37 -10.84 -4.21
CA PHE A 291 -18.50 -11.97 -4.56
C PHE A 291 -17.23 -11.98 -3.70
N ASP A 292 -16.60 -10.82 -3.52
CA ASP A 292 -15.39 -10.65 -2.70
C ASP A 292 -15.64 -11.00 -1.23
N ASP A 293 -16.81 -10.66 -0.69
CA ASP A 293 -17.21 -11.04 0.67
C ASP A 293 -17.31 -12.55 0.84
N ARG A 294 -17.97 -13.25 -0.09
CA ARG A 294 -18.04 -14.72 -0.08
C ARG A 294 -16.65 -15.36 -0.16
N CYS A 295 -15.78 -14.86 -1.04
CA CYS A 295 -14.39 -15.35 -1.11
C CYS A 295 -13.64 -15.14 0.22
N ARG A 296 -13.81 -13.97 0.87
CA ARG A 296 -13.18 -13.72 2.18
C ARG A 296 -13.73 -14.64 3.26
N GLU A 297 -15.00 -14.98 3.25
CA GLU A 297 -15.60 -15.92 4.20
C GLU A 297 -15.02 -17.32 4.04
N ILE A 298 -14.94 -17.83 2.81
CA ILE A 298 -14.31 -19.12 2.48
C ILE A 298 -12.85 -19.15 2.93
N LEU A 299 -12.07 -18.11 2.59
CA LEU A 299 -10.66 -18.01 3.02
C LEU A 299 -10.51 -18.01 4.55
N ASN A 300 -11.35 -17.26 5.26
CA ASN A 300 -11.33 -17.25 6.72
C ASN A 300 -11.66 -18.65 7.29
N ALA A 301 -12.63 -19.37 6.70
CA ALA A 301 -12.97 -20.72 7.13
C ALA A 301 -11.80 -21.70 6.93
N GLU A 302 -11.13 -21.65 5.78
CA GLU A 302 -9.96 -22.49 5.49
C GLU A 302 -8.79 -22.22 6.44
N ILE A 303 -8.52 -20.96 6.76
CA ILE A 303 -7.46 -20.59 7.71
C ILE A 303 -7.80 -21.05 9.12
N LEU A 304 -9.07 -20.97 9.53
CA LEU A 304 -9.50 -21.50 10.82
C LEU A 304 -9.36 -23.02 10.90
N LYS A 305 -9.76 -23.75 9.85
CA LYS A 305 -9.55 -25.21 9.77
C LYS A 305 -8.07 -25.54 9.91
N SER A 306 -7.21 -24.86 9.14
CA SER A 306 -5.75 -25.05 9.18
C SER A 306 -5.18 -24.81 10.58
N PHE A 307 -5.63 -23.75 11.25
CA PHE A 307 -5.22 -23.44 12.62
C PHE A 307 -5.65 -24.52 13.63
N HIS A 308 -6.87 -25.05 13.52
CA HIS A 308 -7.34 -26.15 14.38
C HIS A 308 -6.56 -27.45 14.14
N THR A 309 -6.27 -27.80 12.89
CA THR A 309 -5.48 -28.99 12.55
C THR A 309 -4.07 -28.92 13.14
N GLU A 310 -3.41 -27.76 13.04
CA GLU A 310 -2.08 -27.55 13.64
C GLU A 310 -2.10 -27.67 15.18
N LEU A 311 -3.19 -27.24 15.83
CA LEU A 311 -3.35 -27.41 17.29
C LEU A 311 -3.60 -28.87 17.69
N SER A 312 -4.34 -29.64 16.89
CA SER A 312 -4.59 -31.06 17.17
C SER A 312 -3.42 -31.98 16.83
N GLY A 313 -2.54 -31.57 15.90
CA GLY A 313 -1.37 -32.35 15.47
C GLY A 313 -0.09 -32.05 16.26
N GLY A 314 -0.06 -31.00 17.07
CA GLY A 314 1.04 -30.68 17.96
C GLY A 314 0.85 -31.33 19.32
N THR A 315 1.65 -32.35 19.63
CA THR A 315 1.88 -32.79 21.01
C THR A 315 2.43 -31.59 21.79
N ILE A 316 1.56 -30.90 22.52
CA ILE A 316 1.97 -29.82 23.42
C ILE A 316 2.55 -30.50 24.66
N SER A 317 3.88 -30.43 24.81
CA SER A 317 4.50 -30.52 26.13
C SER A 317 3.92 -29.38 26.97
N THR A 318 2.98 -29.73 27.82
CA THR A 318 2.37 -28.87 28.82
C THR A 318 3.43 -28.50 29.86
N GLU A 319 4.07 -27.36 29.69
CA GLU A 319 4.72 -26.65 30.78
C GLU A 319 4.47 -25.15 30.59
N MET A 320 4.13 -24.47 31.69
CA MET A 320 3.63 -23.09 31.79
C MET A 320 2.12 -22.89 31.57
N MET A 321 1.32 -23.58 32.38
CA MET A 321 0.11 -22.98 32.97
C MET A 321 0.13 -23.22 34.48
N VAL A 322 1.00 -22.52 35.22
CA VAL A 322 0.79 -22.25 36.65
C VAL A 322 1.37 -20.88 36.97
N ALA A 323 0.62 -20.15 37.81
CA ALA A 323 0.94 -18.87 38.44
C ALA A 323 0.71 -17.63 37.56
N ASP A 324 -0.54 -17.14 37.56
CA ASP A 324 -0.82 -15.93 38.35
C ASP A 324 -2.35 -15.81 38.55
N ASP A 325 -2.85 -16.34 39.66
CA ASP A 325 -4.19 -16.02 40.15
C ASP A 325 -4.23 -16.22 41.67
N SER A 326 -4.18 -15.11 42.40
CA SER A 326 -4.77 -14.85 43.74
C SER A 326 -3.96 -13.77 44.48
N PRO A 327 -4.61 -12.97 45.34
CA PRO A 327 -5.73 -12.07 45.10
C PRO A 327 -5.32 -10.58 45.14
#